data_AF-A0A8D0EY22-F1
#
_entry.id   AF-A0A8D0EY22-F1
#
_cell.length_a   1.000
_cell.length_b   1.000
_cell.length_c   1.000
_cell.angle_alpha   90.00
_cell.angle_beta   90.00
_cell.angle_gamma   90.00
#
_symmetry.space_group_name_H-M   'P 1'
#
loop_
_entity.id
_entity.type
_entity.pdbx_description
1 polymer ?
#
loop_
_entity_poly.entity_id
_entity_poly.type
_entity_poly.pdbx_seq_one_letter_code
_entity_poly.pdbx_strand_id
1 'polypeptide(L)'
;MAITCASTAPSLPGPPIMRLVGAAGRCAGRLEIFHAGHWGTVCDDLWGLPDAAVVCRQLGCGAALDAPRAAFFGEGTGPIWLDDVRCQGNESSLLGCPASPWGVTNCQHREDATGAVLVLLVPYTFPPAVGVPARLSGSYSRCAGRLELLFEGMWGSVCAEGWGLAAARVLCHQLGCGRPRLVPAPCSPAAAGASPVVLRQVQCTGQEPTLEHCDLQPGQPSSCPMDRVAAVECEEPFQLRLVGGPGRCAGRLEVNRAGQWGTVCDDGWSRTNAVVVCRELGCGAAGKVSDLPRGRHRFGPGAGRIWLDDVRCRGQEATLRDCAHRTWGHHDCTHQEDVGVVCQVWDNPTCHHGTPEEAWQSTIKP
;
A
#
# COMPACT_ATOMS: atom_id res chain seq x y z
N MET A 1 23.25 14.36 3.42
CA MET A 1 23.12 15.59 4.25
C MET A 1 22.17 16.50 3.51
N ALA A 2 20.96 16.69 4.04
CA ALA A 2 19.92 17.47 3.42
C ALA A 2 18.97 18.12 4.45
N ILE A 3 18.48 19.37 4.23
CA ILE A 3 18.08 20.41 5.23
C ILE A 3 16.70 21.05 5.00
N THR A 4 15.81 21.04 6.04
CA THR A 4 14.43 21.61 6.11
C THR A 4 14.21 22.83 7.07
N CYS A 5 13.77 24.01 6.58
CA CYS A 5 12.74 25.04 7.04
C CYS A 5 11.87 25.02 8.39
N ALA A 6 11.03 26.03 8.73
CA ALA A 6 9.96 26.00 9.78
C ALA A 6 8.81 27.01 9.53
N SER A 7 7.55 26.74 9.90
CA SER A 7 6.36 27.55 9.50
C SER A 7 5.86 28.54 10.56
N THR A 8 5.49 29.75 10.12
CA THR A 8 4.50 30.65 10.78
C THR A 8 3.51 31.12 9.71
N ALA A 9 2.21 31.15 10.02
CA ALA A 9 1.15 31.56 9.07
C ALA A 9 0.95 33.09 9.10
N PRO A 10 0.63 33.69 7.94
CA PRO A 10 -0.73 34.22 7.76
C PRO A 10 -1.33 33.96 6.36
N SER A 11 -2.66 34.10 6.27
CA SER A 11 -3.54 33.85 5.10
C SER A 11 -3.44 34.93 4.00
N LEU A 12 -3.52 34.54 2.71
CA LEU A 12 -3.97 35.40 1.59
C LEU A 12 -4.71 34.59 0.48
N PRO A 13 -5.57 35.24 -0.34
CA PRO A 13 -6.58 34.61 -1.18
C PRO A 13 -6.12 34.36 -2.64
N GLY A 14 -6.40 33.16 -3.14
CA GLY A 14 -6.20 32.73 -4.53
C GLY A 14 -6.01 31.21 -4.62
N PRO A 15 -6.39 30.54 -5.73
CA PRO A 15 -6.09 29.12 -5.90
C PRO A 15 -4.56 28.91 -5.83
N PRO A 16 -4.08 27.90 -5.10
CA PRO A 16 -2.65 27.71 -4.89
C PRO A 16 -1.97 27.43 -6.24
N ILE A 17 -0.95 28.23 -6.57
CA ILE A 17 -0.14 28.10 -7.81
C ILE A 17 0.75 26.84 -7.77
N MET A 18 0.86 26.17 -6.62
CA MET A 18 1.63 24.94 -6.45
C MET A 18 0.97 23.96 -5.46
N ARG A 19 1.23 22.66 -5.63
CA ARG A 19 0.76 21.59 -4.75
C ARG A 19 1.77 20.44 -4.67
N LEU A 20 1.64 19.61 -3.63
CA LEU A 20 2.38 18.36 -3.49
C LEU A 20 1.43 17.17 -3.67
N VAL A 21 1.83 16.18 -4.48
CA VAL A 21 0.99 15.02 -4.86
C VAL A 21 1.73 13.71 -4.59
N GLY A 22 1.01 12.65 -4.20
CA GLY A 22 1.59 11.29 -4.13
C GLY A 22 2.13 10.86 -2.76
N ALA A 23 1.93 11.66 -1.70
CA ALA A 23 2.25 11.26 -0.33
C ALA A 23 1.06 11.40 0.63
N ALA A 24 1.13 10.73 1.78
CA ALA A 24 0.17 10.87 2.87
C ALA A 24 0.47 12.13 3.69
N GLY A 25 0.12 13.31 3.16
CA GLY A 25 0.29 14.61 3.84
C GLY A 25 0.30 15.79 2.89
N ARG A 26 0.10 17.01 3.42
CA ARG A 26 0.10 18.26 2.63
C ARG A 26 1.49 18.85 2.36
N CYS A 27 2.49 18.35 3.09
CA CYS A 27 3.87 18.81 3.12
C CYS A 27 4.79 17.64 2.80
N ALA A 28 4.45 16.89 1.75
CA ALA A 28 5.24 15.81 1.17
C ALA A 28 4.63 15.46 -0.19
N GLY A 29 5.45 15.21 -1.20
CA GLY A 29 4.99 14.69 -2.48
C GLY A 29 5.76 15.23 -3.68
N ARG A 30 5.43 14.76 -4.87
CA ARG A 30 5.88 15.36 -6.13
C ARG A 30 5.37 16.80 -6.23
N LEU A 31 6.24 17.72 -6.63
CA LEU A 31 5.87 19.12 -6.79
C LEU A 31 5.18 19.33 -8.13
N GLU A 32 4.00 19.94 -8.09
CA GLU A 32 3.26 20.37 -9.28
C GLU A 32 2.94 21.86 -9.21
N ILE A 33 3.07 22.54 -10.35
CA ILE A 33 2.83 23.98 -10.52
C ILE A 33 1.70 24.19 -11.52
N PHE A 34 0.81 25.12 -11.23
CA PHE A 34 -0.26 25.52 -12.13
C PHE A 34 0.20 26.71 -12.99
N HIS A 35 0.34 26.48 -14.29
CA HIS A 35 0.75 27.48 -15.27
C HIS A 35 -0.03 27.31 -16.57
N ALA A 36 -0.40 28.42 -17.24
CA ALA A 36 -1.14 28.42 -18.51
C ALA A 36 -2.41 27.52 -18.50
N GLY A 37 -3.15 27.50 -17.39
CA GLY A 37 -4.40 26.74 -17.25
C GLY A 37 -4.25 25.24 -16.96
N HIS A 38 -3.02 24.73 -16.83
CA HIS A 38 -2.75 23.31 -16.62
C HIS A 38 -1.79 23.09 -15.45
N TRP A 39 -1.93 21.95 -14.77
CA TRP A 39 -0.94 21.46 -13.82
C TRP A 39 0.20 20.79 -14.58
N GLY A 40 1.42 21.02 -14.12
CA GLY A 40 2.61 20.36 -14.63
C GLY A 40 3.66 20.19 -13.55
N THR A 41 4.69 19.40 -13.84
CA THR A 41 5.73 19.00 -12.88
C THR A 41 6.96 19.89 -12.98
N VAL A 42 7.96 19.61 -12.16
CA VAL A 42 9.27 20.27 -12.16
C VAL A 42 10.31 19.19 -12.37
N CYS A 43 11.33 19.41 -13.18
CA CYS A 43 12.43 18.45 -13.34
C CYS A 43 13.39 18.51 -12.14
N ASP A 44 13.98 17.35 -11.83
CA ASP A 44 14.94 17.14 -10.76
C ASP A 44 16.41 17.43 -11.12
N ASP A 45 16.67 17.86 -12.37
CA ASP A 45 17.97 18.33 -12.81
C ASP A 45 18.36 19.59 -12.04
N LEU A 46 19.51 19.51 -11.39
CA LEU A 46 20.04 20.50 -10.43
C LEU A 46 19.13 20.78 -9.22
N TRP A 47 18.05 20.02 -9.05
CA TRP A 47 17.16 20.12 -7.90
C TRP A 47 17.86 19.69 -6.62
N GLY A 48 17.94 20.63 -5.69
CA GLY A 48 18.58 20.45 -4.41
C GLY A 48 17.75 21.00 -3.26
N LEU A 49 18.39 20.98 -2.09
CA LEU A 49 17.79 21.46 -0.86
C LEU A 49 17.46 22.94 -0.84
N PRO A 50 18.27 23.84 -1.44
CA PRO A 50 17.88 25.23 -1.51
C PRO A 50 16.53 25.41 -2.24
N ASP A 51 16.27 24.60 -3.27
CA ASP A 51 15.04 24.62 -4.04
C ASP A 51 13.87 24.12 -3.20
N ALA A 52 14.04 22.96 -2.59
CA ALA A 52 13.07 22.41 -1.66
C ALA A 52 12.77 23.38 -0.50
N ALA A 53 13.78 24.08 0.03
CA ALA A 53 13.65 25.06 1.12
C ALA A 53 12.75 26.24 0.73
N VAL A 54 12.89 26.74 -0.49
CA VAL A 54 12.02 27.78 -1.02
C VAL A 54 10.58 27.27 -1.16
N VAL A 55 10.39 26.05 -1.68
CA VAL A 55 9.06 25.41 -1.81
C VAL A 55 8.38 25.23 -0.46
N CYS A 56 9.08 24.70 0.52
CA CYS A 56 8.50 24.43 1.84
C CYS A 56 8.17 25.71 2.60
N ARG A 57 8.99 26.76 2.45
CA ARG A 57 8.66 28.09 2.94
C ARG A 57 7.42 28.62 2.24
N GLN A 58 7.35 28.52 0.92
CA GLN A 58 6.24 29.05 0.13
C GLN A 58 4.91 28.34 0.39
N LEU A 59 4.94 27.03 0.67
CA LEU A 59 3.78 26.22 1.04
C LEU A 59 3.40 26.34 2.52
N GLY A 60 4.17 27.09 3.34
CA GLY A 60 3.95 27.15 4.78
C GLY A 60 4.14 25.80 5.49
N CYS A 61 4.87 24.88 4.86
CA CYS A 61 5.36 23.63 5.46
C CYS A 61 6.60 23.87 6.31
N GLY A 62 7.15 25.09 6.17
CA GLY A 62 8.37 25.52 6.81
C GLY A 62 9.52 24.80 6.17
N ALA A 63 9.80 23.68 6.80
CA ALA A 63 10.84 22.70 6.65
C ALA A 63 10.96 22.11 5.22
N ALA A 64 12.11 22.14 4.51
CA ALA A 64 12.55 21.15 3.43
C ALA A 64 13.60 19.95 3.67
N LEU A 65 13.28 18.69 4.07
CA LEU A 65 14.23 17.80 4.82
C LEU A 65 15.20 17.11 3.89
N ASP A 66 14.75 16.99 2.66
CA ASP A 66 15.40 16.29 1.60
C ASP A 66 14.85 16.83 0.28
N ALA A 67 15.58 16.58 -0.79
CA ALA A 67 15.19 16.89 -2.16
C ALA A 67 15.35 15.63 -3.01
N PRO A 68 14.50 14.59 -2.80
CA PRO A 68 14.61 13.36 -3.54
C PRO A 68 14.39 13.60 -5.05
N ARG A 69 15.17 12.85 -5.82
CA ARG A 69 15.18 12.85 -7.28
C ARG A 69 14.56 11.55 -7.78
N ALA A 70 14.48 11.40 -9.09
CA ALA A 70 13.98 10.26 -9.83
C ALA A 70 12.53 9.90 -9.49
N ALA A 71 11.62 10.89 -9.46
CA ALA A 71 10.19 10.69 -9.26
C ALA A 71 9.84 9.84 -8.03
N PHE A 72 10.52 10.07 -6.90
CA PHE A 72 10.40 9.26 -5.69
C PHE A 72 8.95 9.10 -5.17
N PHE A 73 8.10 10.12 -5.33
CA PHE A 73 6.67 10.08 -4.97
C PHE A 73 5.75 9.67 -6.14
N GLY A 74 6.32 8.99 -7.12
CA GLY A 74 5.69 8.62 -8.38
C GLY A 74 5.84 9.69 -9.44
N GLU A 75 5.75 9.24 -10.69
CA GLU A 75 5.76 10.08 -11.88
C GLU A 75 4.49 10.93 -11.97
N GLY A 76 4.64 12.15 -12.45
CA GLY A 76 3.53 13.00 -12.84
C GLY A 76 3.09 12.71 -14.26
N THR A 77 2.19 13.57 -14.75
CA THR A 77 1.65 13.49 -16.10
C THR A 77 1.45 14.90 -16.63
N GLY A 78 1.61 15.09 -17.93
CA GLY A 78 1.37 16.38 -18.59
C GLY A 78 2.67 17.17 -18.81
N PRO A 79 2.63 18.51 -18.83
CA PRO A 79 3.81 19.32 -19.09
C PRO A 79 4.78 19.32 -17.90
N ILE A 80 6.09 19.37 -18.17
CA ILE A 80 7.13 19.70 -17.19
C ILE A 80 7.41 21.19 -17.34
N TRP A 81 7.10 21.98 -16.31
CA TRP A 81 7.08 23.43 -16.41
C TRP A 81 8.42 24.09 -16.12
N LEU A 82 9.16 23.57 -15.15
CA LEU A 82 10.45 24.11 -14.71
C LEU A 82 11.53 23.03 -14.81
N ASP A 83 12.74 23.48 -15.11
CA ASP A 83 13.94 22.67 -15.22
C ASP A 83 15.16 23.49 -14.78
N ASP A 84 16.25 22.84 -14.40
CA ASP A 84 17.51 23.43 -13.91
C ASP A 84 17.29 24.48 -12.79
N VAL A 85 16.35 24.20 -11.88
CA VAL A 85 16.02 25.13 -10.79
C VAL A 85 17.20 25.20 -9.82
N ARG A 86 17.69 26.42 -9.55
CA ARG A 86 18.89 26.69 -8.76
C ARG A 86 18.69 27.84 -7.79
N CYS A 87 17.81 27.64 -6.82
CA CYS A 87 17.62 28.54 -5.71
C CYS A 87 18.90 28.65 -4.86
N GLN A 88 19.08 29.80 -4.23
CA GLN A 88 20.04 30.05 -3.14
C GLN A 88 19.45 29.64 -1.78
N GLY A 89 18.13 29.49 -1.68
CA GLY A 89 17.39 29.08 -0.48
C GLY A 89 16.76 30.26 0.27
N ASN A 90 17.02 31.50 -0.13
CA ASN A 90 16.50 32.72 0.50
C ASN A 90 15.39 33.40 -0.31
N GLU A 91 15.02 32.86 -1.48
CA GLU A 91 14.01 33.39 -2.38
C GLU A 91 12.60 33.33 -1.78
N SER A 92 11.80 34.37 -1.98
CA SER A 92 10.42 34.41 -1.49
C SER A 92 9.48 33.42 -2.21
N SER A 93 9.85 32.95 -3.40
CA SER A 93 9.09 31.97 -4.18
C SER A 93 9.98 31.19 -5.14
N LEU A 94 9.56 29.98 -5.49
CA LEU A 94 10.28 29.10 -6.44
C LEU A 94 10.41 29.75 -7.82
N LEU A 95 9.42 30.56 -8.22
CA LEU A 95 9.42 31.28 -9.50
C LEU A 95 10.45 32.42 -9.55
N GLY A 96 11.02 32.78 -8.39
CA GLY A 96 12.11 33.76 -8.30
C GLY A 96 13.50 33.13 -8.39
N CYS A 97 13.60 31.80 -8.42
CA CYS A 97 14.86 31.12 -8.55
C CYS A 97 15.33 31.09 -10.02
N PRO A 98 16.65 31.15 -10.27
CA PRO A 98 17.19 30.85 -11.59
C PRO A 98 16.72 29.46 -12.05
N ALA A 99 16.11 29.40 -13.23
CA ALA A 99 15.61 28.19 -13.86
C ALA A 99 15.69 28.35 -15.38
N SER A 100 15.58 27.23 -16.11
CA SER A 100 15.41 27.24 -17.55
C SER A 100 14.07 27.91 -17.95
N PRO A 101 13.94 28.42 -19.19
CA PRO A 101 12.68 29.02 -19.65
C PRO A 101 11.51 28.04 -19.50
N TRP A 102 10.33 28.57 -19.18
CA TRP A 102 9.12 27.77 -18.94
C TRP A 102 8.83 26.77 -20.06
N GLY A 103 8.64 25.49 -19.70
CA GLY A 103 8.33 24.40 -20.62
C GLY A 103 9.51 23.96 -21.50
N VAL A 104 10.71 24.54 -21.32
CA VAL A 104 11.94 24.07 -21.96
C VAL A 104 12.64 23.13 -20.99
N THR A 105 12.63 21.84 -21.33
CA THR A 105 13.28 20.79 -20.56
C THR A 105 13.79 19.67 -21.46
N ASN A 106 14.79 18.93 -21.00
CA ASN A 106 15.24 17.66 -21.59
C ASN A 106 14.79 16.43 -20.76
N CYS A 107 14.02 16.63 -19.70
CA CYS A 107 13.62 15.61 -18.75
C CYS A 107 12.37 14.83 -19.18
N GLN A 108 12.22 13.65 -18.61
CA GLN A 108 10.98 12.84 -18.65
C GLN A 108 10.36 12.76 -17.25
N HIS A 109 9.11 12.29 -17.12
CA HIS A 109 8.45 12.25 -15.80
C HIS A 109 9.12 11.36 -14.76
N ARG A 110 9.99 10.43 -15.18
CA ARG A 110 10.88 9.68 -14.27
C ARG A 110 11.88 10.58 -13.53
N GLU A 111 12.07 11.80 -13.98
CA GLU A 111 12.94 12.87 -13.46
C GLU A 111 12.09 13.97 -12.79
N ASP A 112 10.83 13.71 -12.45
CA ASP A 112 10.02 14.71 -11.74
C ASP A 112 10.56 14.94 -10.32
N ALA A 113 10.86 16.21 -10.02
CA ALA A 113 11.29 16.71 -8.73
C ALA A 113 10.21 16.58 -7.66
N THR A 114 10.67 16.33 -6.44
CA THR A 114 9.82 16.19 -5.28
C THR A 114 9.89 17.40 -4.35
N GLY A 115 8.74 17.80 -3.81
CA GLY A 115 8.62 18.74 -2.71
C GLY A 115 8.56 18.03 -1.36
N ALA A 116 9.26 18.62 -0.39
CA ALA A 116 9.74 17.97 0.83
C ALA A 116 8.69 17.55 1.88
N VAL A 117 9.17 16.80 2.90
CA VAL A 117 8.48 16.15 4.05
C VAL A 117 8.53 16.95 5.38
N LEU A 118 7.44 16.79 6.16
CA LEU A 118 7.10 17.12 7.57
C LEU A 118 8.24 17.07 8.64
N VAL A 119 8.25 18.04 9.56
CA VAL A 119 8.64 17.84 10.98
C VAL A 119 7.49 18.23 11.89
N LEU A 120 7.16 17.31 12.79
CA LEU A 120 6.35 17.50 14.00
C LEU A 120 6.96 18.61 14.87
N LEU A 121 6.58 19.86 14.65
CA LEU A 121 6.63 20.91 15.66
C LEU A 121 5.28 21.63 15.70
N VAL A 122 4.26 20.89 16.11
CA VAL A 122 3.17 21.50 16.88
C VAL A 122 3.47 21.23 18.35
N PRO A 123 3.46 22.25 19.23
CA PRO A 123 3.62 22.02 20.65
C PRO A 123 2.44 21.14 21.09
N TYR A 124 2.76 20.01 21.71
CA TYR A 124 1.91 19.17 22.55
C TYR A 124 0.45 19.63 22.67
N THR A 125 -0.45 18.95 21.95
CA THR A 125 -1.68 18.35 22.50
C THR A 125 -2.39 17.54 21.41
N PHE A 126 -1.90 16.34 21.10
CA PHE A 126 -2.74 15.26 20.57
C PHE A 126 -2.29 13.94 21.24
N PRO A 127 -3.22 13.02 21.55
CA PRO A 127 -2.99 11.91 22.49
C PRO A 127 -1.95 10.89 21.96
N PRO A 128 -1.31 10.11 22.84
CA PRO A 128 -0.21 9.22 22.48
C PRO A 128 -0.73 7.98 21.74
N ALA A 129 -0.39 7.81 20.46
CA ALA A 129 -0.68 6.54 19.75
C ALA A 129 0.08 6.32 18.42
N VAL A 130 1.32 6.81 18.22
CA VAL A 130 2.14 6.32 17.09
C VAL A 130 3.57 6.17 17.60
N GLY A 131 3.85 5.01 18.19
CA GLY A 131 4.41 3.85 17.53
C GLY A 131 5.71 4.17 16.80
N VAL A 132 6.88 3.70 17.27
CA VAL A 132 8.09 3.59 16.41
C VAL A 132 7.66 2.88 15.14
N PRO A 133 7.73 3.52 13.95
CA PRO A 133 7.25 2.92 12.73
C PRO A 133 7.99 1.62 12.43
N ALA A 134 7.24 0.55 12.20
CA ALA A 134 7.77 -0.77 11.93
C ALA A 134 7.31 -1.25 10.55
N ARG A 135 8.16 -1.99 9.84
CA ARG A 135 7.80 -2.69 8.60
C ARG A 135 8.45 -4.06 8.53
N LEU A 136 7.87 -4.92 7.71
CA LEU A 136 8.44 -6.22 7.37
C LEU A 136 8.96 -6.18 5.94
N SER A 137 10.19 -6.67 5.73
CA SER A 137 10.86 -6.69 4.43
C SER A 137 11.39 -8.09 4.09
N GLY A 138 11.76 -8.31 2.83
CA GLY A 138 12.31 -9.59 2.38
C GLY A 138 11.29 -10.71 2.18
N SER A 139 10.00 -10.38 2.11
CA SER A 139 8.92 -11.32 1.79
C SER A 139 7.90 -10.68 0.83
N TYR A 140 7.09 -11.51 0.18
CA TYR A 140 5.94 -11.10 -0.63
C TYR A 140 4.73 -10.67 0.20
N SER A 141 4.86 -10.62 1.53
CA SER A 141 3.84 -10.15 2.45
C SER A 141 4.31 -8.93 3.22
N ARG A 142 3.42 -7.97 3.48
CA ARG A 142 3.68 -6.93 4.49
C ARG A 142 3.46 -7.41 5.94
N CYS A 143 2.95 -8.63 6.10
CA CYS A 143 2.72 -9.29 7.38
C CYS A 143 3.72 -10.42 7.65
N ALA A 144 4.73 -10.59 6.80
CA ALA A 144 5.81 -11.55 7.02
C ALA A 144 7.14 -10.96 6.56
N GLY A 145 8.24 -11.37 7.20
CA GLY A 145 9.59 -11.00 6.79
C GLY A 145 10.45 -10.52 7.95
N ARG A 146 11.59 -9.93 7.59
CA ARG A 146 12.52 -9.30 8.52
C ARG A 146 11.93 -8.02 9.10
N LEU A 147 12.04 -7.84 10.40
CA LEU A 147 11.65 -6.63 11.11
C LEU A 147 12.65 -5.50 10.86
N GLU A 148 12.15 -4.41 10.32
CA GLU A 148 12.84 -3.13 10.22
C GLU A 148 12.07 -2.06 11.01
N LEU A 149 12.79 -1.27 11.78
CA LEU A 149 12.26 -0.12 12.51
C LEU A 149 12.83 1.17 11.94
N LEU A 150 12.01 2.22 11.92
CA LEU A 150 12.47 3.55 11.53
C LEU A 150 13.09 4.23 12.76
N PHE A 151 14.39 4.46 12.72
CA PHE A 151 15.15 5.15 13.77
C PHE A 151 15.98 6.27 13.16
N GLU A 152 15.85 7.50 13.69
CA GLU A 152 16.56 8.69 13.18
C GLU A 152 16.43 8.89 11.66
N GLY A 153 15.27 8.53 11.08
CA GLY A 153 14.99 8.67 9.65
C GLY A 153 15.59 7.57 8.76
N MET A 154 16.24 6.55 9.33
CA MET A 154 16.77 5.40 8.61
C MET A 154 16.07 4.11 9.03
N TRP A 155 15.79 3.24 8.06
CA TRP A 155 15.30 1.89 8.34
C TRP A 155 16.46 1.01 8.79
N GLY A 156 16.34 0.44 9.98
CA GLY A 156 17.34 -0.43 10.56
C GLY A 156 16.77 -1.77 10.99
N SER A 157 17.60 -2.81 10.91
CA SER A 157 17.24 -4.14 11.37
C SER A 157 17.26 -4.22 12.89
N VAL A 158 16.48 -5.14 13.45
CA VAL A 158 16.45 -5.44 14.89
C VAL A 158 17.20 -6.74 15.16
N CYS A 159 17.97 -6.83 16.23
CA CYS A 159 18.61 -8.09 16.62
C CYS A 159 17.58 -9.16 16.99
N ALA A 160 17.86 -10.41 16.63
CA ALA A 160 17.08 -11.56 17.09
C ALA A 160 17.29 -11.85 18.59
N GLU A 161 18.35 -11.32 19.22
CA GLU A 161 18.57 -11.44 20.66
C GLU A 161 17.48 -10.70 21.44
N GLY A 162 16.72 -11.43 22.25
CA GLY A 162 15.55 -10.93 22.98
C GLY A 162 14.26 -10.89 22.16
N TRP A 163 14.33 -11.10 20.83
CA TRP A 163 13.14 -11.21 19.98
C TRP A 163 12.40 -12.53 20.24
N GLY A 164 11.12 -12.43 20.61
CA GLY A 164 10.31 -13.60 20.95
C GLY A 164 8.83 -13.41 20.69
N LEU A 165 8.03 -14.43 21.03
CA LEU A 165 6.59 -14.48 20.73
C LEU A 165 5.81 -13.28 21.30
N ALA A 166 6.19 -12.79 22.47
CA ALA A 166 5.54 -11.63 23.09
C ALA A 166 5.74 -10.36 22.27
N ALA A 167 6.99 -10.07 21.85
CA ALA A 167 7.29 -8.92 20.98
C ALA A 167 6.68 -9.07 19.59
N ALA A 168 6.68 -10.29 19.04
CA ALA A 168 6.01 -10.59 17.78
C ALA A 168 4.49 -10.32 17.85
N ARG A 169 3.84 -10.55 19.00
CA ARG A 169 2.42 -10.25 19.19
C ARG A 169 2.14 -8.76 19.11
N VAL A 170 2.94 -7.94 19.80
CA VAL A 170 2.85 -6.48 19.77
C VAL A 170 3.03 -5.97 18.34
N LEU A 171 4.06 -6.46 17.64
CA LEU A 171 4.33 -6.08 16.25
C LEU A 171 3.19 -6.47 15.30
N CYS A 172 2.74 -7.72 15.32
CA CYS A 172 1.67 -8.16 14.42
C CYS A 172 0.37 -7.37 14.66
N HIS A 173 0.09 -7.01 15.92
CA HIS A 173 -1.02 -6.14 16.27
C HIS A 173 -0.81 -4.71 15.73
N GLN A 174 0.35 -4.11 15.97
CA GLN A 174 0.72 -2.76 15.49
C GLN A 174 0.62 -2.64 13.96
N LEU A 175 0.97 -3.69 13.22
CA LEU A 175 0.89 -3.72 11.75
C LEU A 175 -0.52 -3.99 11.22
N GLY A 176 -1.50 -4.31 12.08
CA GLY A 176 -2.82 -4.78 11.68
C GLY A 176 -2.82 -6.16 11.02
N CYS A 177 -1.80 -6.97 11.31
CA CYS A 177 -1.54 -8.28 10.71
C CYS A 177 -2.04 -9.45 11.56
N GLY A 178 -2.86 -9.19 12.59
CA GLY A 178 -3.41 -10.23 13.46
C GLY A 178 -2.40 -10.75 14.48
N ARG A 179 -2.34 -12.08 14.65
CA ARG A 179 -1.51 -12.76 15.65
C ARG A 179 -0.23 -13.32 15.01
N PRO A 180 0.85 -13.54 15.78
CA PRO A 180 2.05 -14.18 15.23
C PRO A 180 1.79 -15.66 14.93
N ARG A 181 2.10 -16.11 13.71
CA ARG A 181 2.02 -17.51 13.26
C ARG A 181 3.35 -18.23 13.46
N LEU A 182 4.43 -17.60 13.04
CA LEU A 182 5.79 -18.14 13.16
C LEU A 182 6.75 -17.01 13.56
N VAL A 183 7.62 -17.31 14.53
CA VAL A 183 8.78 -16.48 14.87
C VAL A 183 10.01 -17.28 14.46
N PRO A 184 10.61 -17.01 13.28
CA PRO A 184 11.74 -17.77 12.78
C PRO A 184 12.93 -17.71 13.74
N ALA A 185 13.69 -18.81 13.79
CA ALA A 185 14.96 -18.81 14.51
C ALA A 185 15.93 -17.78 13.90
N PRO A 186 16.86 -17.22 14.70
CA PRO A 186 17.76 -16.14 14.29
C PRO A 186 18.48 -16.35 12.95
N CYS A 187 18.83 -17.59 12.60
CA CYS A 187 19.59 -17.95 11.42
C CYS A 187 18.74 -18.39 10.20
N SER A 188 17.50 -17.92 10.08
CA SER A 188 16.58 -18.30 8.99
C SER A 188 16.89 -17.60 7.65
N PRO A 189 16.72 -18.24 6.48
CA PRO A 189 16.86 -17.59 5.17
C PRO A 189 15.94 -16.37 4.98
N ALA A 190 14.80 -16.32 5.68
CA ALA A 190 13.87 -15.19 5.67
C ALA A 190 14.48 -13.90 6.28
N ALA A 191 15.62 -14.01 6.96
CA ALA A 191 16.34 -12.92 7.60
C ALA A 191 17.40 -12.27 6.67
N ALA A 192 17.70 -12.85 5.50
CA ALA A 192 18.76 -12.39 4.62
C ALA A 192 18.54 -10.97 4.08
N GLY A 193 19.44 -10.04 4.41
CA GLY A 193 19.45 -8.65 3.93
C GLY A 193 20.03 -7.68 4.96
N ALA A 194 21.00 -6.88 4.54
CA ALA A 194 21.81 -6.03 5.41
C ALA A 194 21.27 -4.58 5.45
N SER A 195 20.58 -4.22 6.53
CA SER A 195 20.45 -2.84 6.99
C SER A 195 21.20 -2.67 8.31
N PRO A 196 21.71 -1.47 8.64
CA PRO A 196 22.37 -1.24 9.92
C PRO A 196 21.43 -1.61 11.08
N VAL A 197 21.96 -2.32 12.07
CA VAL A 197 21.18 -2.75 13.24
C VAL A 197 21.01 -1.56 14.19
N VAL A 198 19.76 -1.26 14.55
CA VAL A 198 19.41 -0.07 15.36
C VAL A 198 19.12 -0.40 16.82
N LEU A 199 18.54 -1.58 17.10
CA LEU A 199 18.11 -1.97 18.45
C LEU A 199 18.48 -3.42 18.76
N ARG A 200 18.75 -3.67 20.04
CA ARG A 200 18.93 -5.00 20.65
C ARG A 200 17.87 -5.23 21.72
N GLN A 201 17.67 -6.49 22.09
CA GLN A 201 16.90 -6.89 23.27
C GLN A 201 15.49 -6.27 23.34
N VAL A 202 14.69 -6.46 22.28
CA VAL A 202 13.29 -6.02 22.26
C VAL A 202 12.46 -6.93 23.17
N GLN A 203 12.30 -6.53 24.43
CA GLN A 203 11.57 -7.32 25.44
C GLN A 203 10.19 -6.72 25.69
N CYS A 204 9.17 -7.47 25.28
CA CYS A 204 7.77 -7.11 25.48
C CYS A 204 7.10 -8.14 26.41
N THR A 205 6.13 -7.69 27.20
CA THR A 205 5.18 -8.54 27.93
C THR A 205 4.13 -9.16 26.99
N GLY A 206 3.89 -8.52 25.84
CA GLY A 206 2.95 -8.95 24.81
C GLY A 206 1.58 -8.27 24.87
N GLN A 207 1.40 -7.29 25.76
CA GLN A 207 0.16 -6.49 25.93
C GLN A 207 0.37 -5.02 25.57
N GLU A 208 1.59 -4.65 25.19
CA GLU A 208 1.94 -3.31 24.76
C GLU A 208 1.13 -2.94 23.50
N PRO A 209 0.72 -1.66 23.36
CA PRO A 209 -0.01 -1.22 22.17
C PRO A 209 0.89 -1.18 20.93
N THR A 210 2.17 -0.87 21.11
CA THR A 210 3.19 -0.72 20.05
C THR A 210 4.57 -1.10 20.60
N LEU A 211 5.53 -1.41 19.71
CA LEU A 211 6.87 -1.86 20.12
C LEU A 211 7.66 -0.84 20.94
N GLU A 212 7.34 0.44 20.85
CA GLU A 212 8.01 1.50 21.63
C GLU A 212 7.72 1.43 23.14
N HIS A 213 6.65 0.73 23.52
CA HIS A 213 6.27 0.53 24.92
C HIS A 213 6.95 -0.70 25.52
N CYS A 214 7.72 -1.43 24.72
CA CYS A 214 8.58 -2.51 25.19
C CYS A 214 9.88 -1.95 25.76
N ASP A 215 10.61 -2.77 26.51
CA ASP A 215 12.00 -2.44 26.85
C ASP A 215 12.86 -2.61 25.60
N LEU A 216 13.36 -1.48 25.09
CA LEU A 216 14.18 -1.39 23.89
C LEU A 216 15.57 -0.90 24.27
N GLN A 217 16.59 -1.72 24.02
CA GLN A 217 17.97 -1.36 24.30
C GLN A 217 18.69 -0.94 23.00
N PRO A 218 19.49 0.14 22.99
CA PRO A 218 20.22 0.58 21.79
C PRO A 218 21.25 -0.46 21.35
N GLY A 219 21.27 -0.76 20.04
CA GLY A 219 22.24 -1.67 19.43
C GLY A 219 23.54 -0.96 19.05
N GLN A 220 24.69 -1.59 19.24
CA GLN A 220 25.94 -1.17 18.61
C GLN A 220 26.18 -1.97 17.32
N PRO A 221 26.71 -1.37 16.24
CA PRO A 221 26.89 -2.04 14.94
C PRO A 221 27.75 -3.32 15.00
N SER A 222 28.65 -3.42 15.97
CA SER A 222 29.56 -4.55 16.16
C SER A 222 28.99 -5.71 16.97
N SER A 223 27.83 -5.54 17.63
CA SER A 223 27.31 -6.52 18.59
C SER A 223 26.28 -7.50 18.00
N CYS A 224 25.94 -7.38 16.72
CA CYS A 224 24.85 -8.16 16.11
C CYS A 224 25.23 -8.62 14.69
N PRO A 225 25.61 -9.89 14.52
CA PRO A 225 25.88 -10.45 13.21
C PRO A 225 24.68 -10.30 12.26
N MET A 226 24.94 -9.96 10.99
CA MET A 226 23.89 -9.72 9.96
C MET A 226 23.00 -10.95 9.69
N ASP A 227 23.43 -12.14 10.10
CA ASP A 227 22.69 -13.41 10.02
C ASP A 227 21.79 -13.67 11.24
N ARG A 228 21.65 -12.71 12.17
CA ARG A 228 20.87 -12.83 13.40
C ARG A 228 19.90 -11.67 13.61
N VAL A 229 19.10 -11.38 12.59
CA VAL A 229 18.08 -10.31 12.63
C VAL A 229 16.68 -10.86 12.90
N ALA A 230 15.87 -10.09 13.61
CA ALA A 230 14.51 -10.44 13.98
C ALA A 230 13.61 -10.55 12.74
N ALA A 231 12.76 -11.56 12.73
CA ALA A 231 11.77 -11.77 11.69
C ALA A 231 10.46 -12.32 12.31
N VAL A 232 9.36 -12.17 11.60
CA VAL A 232 8.07 -12.73 12.00
C VAL A 232 7.22 -13.04 10.77
N GLU A 233 6.35 -14.02 10.90
CA GLU A 233 5.23 -14.26 10.01
C GLU A 233 3.95 -14.18 10.85
N CYS A 234 3.09 -13.22 10.54
CA CYS A 234 1.81 -13.02 11.21
C CYS A 234 0.69 -13.80 10.50
N GLU A 235 -0.43 -13.98 11.19
CA GLU A 235 -1.65 -14.60 10.71
C GLU A 235 -2.37 -13.65 9.77
N GLU A 236 -2.02 -13.73 8.48
CA GLU A 236 -2.46 -12.80 7.47
C GLU A 236 -3.99 -12.84 7.31
N PRO A 237 -4.69 -11.69 7.53
CA PRO A 237 -6.09 -11.61 7.16
C PRO A 237 -6.19 -11.74 5.64
N PHE A 238 -6.96 -12.75 5.22
CA PHE A 238 -7.30 -13.04 3.84
C PHE A 238 -8.81 -12.90 3.72
N GLN A 239 -9.23 -12.01 2.84
CA GLN A 239 -10.65 -11.79 2.58
C GLN A 239 -10.92 -11.84 1.09
N LEU A 240 -12.08 -12.33 0.72
CA LEU A 240 -12.55 -12.33 -0.65
C LEU A 240 -13.66 -11.29 -0.82
N ARG A 241 -13.75 -10.70 -2.01
CA ARG A 241 -14.94 -9.97 -2.46
C ARG A 241 -15.16 -10.17 -3.95
N LEU A 242 -16.41 -9.94 -4.37
CA LEU A 242 -16.79 -9.90 -5.78
C LEU A 242 -17.18 -8.47 -6.15
N VAL A 243 -16.55 -7.91 -7.19
CA VAL A 243 -16.72 -6.50 -7.61
C VAL A 243 -17.31 -6.40 -9.00
N GLY A 244 -18.17 -5.41 -9.24
CA GLY A 244 -18.67 -5.07 -10.57
C GLY A 244 -19.82 -5.95 -11.08
N GLY A 245 -20.35 -6.88 -10.29
CA GLY A 245 -21.53 -7.68 -10.63
C GLY A 245 -22.81 -7.25 -9.91
N PRO A 246 -23.95 -7.91 -10.19
CA PRO A 246 -25.29 -7.52 -9.73
C PRO A 246 -25.55 -7.71 -8.23
N GLY A 247 -24.52 -8.02 -7.43
CA GLY A 247 -24.62 -8.16 -5.97
C GLY A 247 -23.36 -8.80 -5.38
N ARG A 248 -23.32 -8.99 -4.05
CA ARG A 248 -22.15 -9.55 -3.34
C ARG A 248 -21.72 -10.97 -3.75
N CYS A 249 -22.57 -11.67 -4.50
CA CYS A 249 -22.36 -13.07 -4.92
C CYS A 249 -22.10 -13.21 -6.43
N ALA A 250 -21.83 -12.10 -7.13
CA ALA A 250 -21.43 -12.10 -8.54
C ALA A 250 -20.48 -10.92 -8.82
N GLY A 251 -19.38 -11.16 -9.50
CA GLY A 251 -18.40 -10.11 -9.80
C GLY A 251 -17.02 -10.65 -10.12
N ARG A 252 -16.08 -9.75 -10.43
CA ARG A 252 -14.64 -10.04 -10.48
C ARG A 252 -14.16 -10.42 -9.09
N LEU A 253 -13.40 -11.51 -9.01
CA LEU A 253 -12.82 -12.00 -7.78
C LEU A 253 -11.62 -11.15 -7.38
N GLU A 254 -11.71 -10.55 -6.20
CA GLU A 254 -10.62 -9.82 -5.59
C GLU A 254 -10.29 -10.43 -4.22
N VAL A 255 -8.99 -10.49 -3.94
CA VAL A 255 -8.39 -11.01 -2.72
C VAL A 255 -7.77 -9.86 -1.97
N ASN A 256 -8.12 -9.70 -0.70
CA ASN A 256 -7.38 -8.88 0.22
C ASN A 256 -6.35 -9.74 0.92
N ARG A 257 -5.08 -9.41 0.72
CA ARG A 257 -3.99 -10.00 1.50
C ARG A 257 -3.27 -8.89 2.22
N ALA A 258 -3.24 -8.98 3.55
CA ALA A 258 -2.53 -8.03 4.40
C ALA A 258 -2.97 -6.56 4.20
N GLY A 259 -4.27 -6.33 3.95
CA GLY A 259 -4.83 -4.99 3.77
C GLY A 259 -4.68 -4.40 2.37
N GLN A 260 -4.19 -5.16 1.39
CA GLN A 260 -4.13 -4.76 -0.01
C GLN A 260 -5.02 -5.65 -0.87
N TRP A 261 -5.96 -5.03 -1.57
CA TRP A 261 -6.80 -5.71 -2.56
C TRP A 261 -6.02 -5.92 -3.86
N GLY A 262 -6.24 -7.08 -4.47
CA GLY A 262 -5.75 -7.43 -5.80
C GLY A 262 -6.61 -8.51 -6.42
N THR A 263 -6.30 -8.90 -7.65
CA THR A 263 -7.14 -9.79 -8.47
C THR A 263 -6.58 -11.21 -8.55
N VAL A 264 -7.29 -12.10 -9.25
CA VAL A 264 -6.93 -13.51 -9.43
C VAL A 264 -6.96 -13.81 -10.93
N CYS A 265 -5.89 -14.41 -11.45
CA CYS A 265 -5.81 -14.82 -12.85
C CYS A 265 -6.68 -16.05 -13.16
N ASP A 266 -7.24 -16.11 -14.37
CA ASP A 266 -8.13 -17.17 -14.82
C ASP A 266 -7.43 -18.43 -15.35
N ASP A 267 -6.10 -18.42 -15.38
CA ASP A 267 -5.28 -19.61 -15.62
C ASP A 267 -5.55 -20.71 -14.59
N GLY A 268 -5.88 -21.89 -15.10
CA GLY A 268 -6.30 -23.02 -14.27
C GLY A 268 -7.67 -22.85 -13.60
N TRP A 269 -8.40 -21.76 -13.86
CA TRP A 269 -9.69 -21.51 -13.21
C TRP A 269 -10.77 -22.50 -13.66
N SER A 270 -11.50 -23.05 -12.69
CA SER A 270 -12.54 -24.06 -12.91
C SER A 270 -13.76 -23.85 -12.03
N ARG A 271 -14.84 -24.56 -12.33
CA ARG A 271 -16.04 -24.63 -11.47
C ARG A 271 -15.70 -24.97 -10.03
N THR A 272 -14.75 -25.89 -9.84
CA THR A 272 -14.31 -26.36 -8.53
C THR A 272 -13.71 -25.23 -7.69
N ASN A 273 -12.95 -24.33 -8.32
CA ASN A 273 -12.41 -23.15 -7.65
C ASN A 273 -13.52 -22.20 -7.22
N ALA A 274 -14.45 -21.92 -8.12
CA ALA A 274 -15.58 -21.06 -7.85
C ALA A 274 -16.50 -21.63 -6.74
N VAL A 275 -16.63 -22.95 -6.61
CA VAL A 275 -17.34 -23.58 -5.49
C VAL A 275 -16.70 -23.23 -4.14
N VAL A 276 -15.36 -23.26 -4.05
CA VAL A 276 -14.63 -22.86 -2.83
C VAL A 276 -14.89 -21.40 -2.51
N VAL A 277 -14.74 -20.50 -3.50
CA VAL A 277 -15.00 -19.06 -3.32
C VAL A 277 -16.42 -18.78 -2.86
N CYS A 278 -17.41 -19.39 -3.50
CA CYS A 278 -18.81 -19.18 -3.17
C CYS A 278 -19.19 -19.69 -1.79
N ARG A 279 -18.56 -20.79 -1.35
CA ARG A 279 -18.68 -21.30 0.02
C ARG A 279 -18.03 -20.34 1.02
N GLU A 280 -16.80 -19.90 0.76
CA GLU A 280 -16.06 -18.97 1.63
C GLU A 280 -16.80 -17.63 1.80
N LEU A 281 -17.40 -17.11 0.73
CA LEU A 281 -18.20 -15.88 0.75
C LEU A 281 -19.58 -16.05 1.40
N GLY A 282 -20.00 -17.27 1.75
CA GLY A 282 -21.35 -17.55 2.25
C GLY A 282 -22.43 -17.20 1.23
N CYS A 283 -22.21 -17.56 -0.04
CA CYS A 283 -23.06 -17.24 -1.19
C CYS A 283 -23.86 -18.44 -1.72
N GLY A 284 -24.12 -19.45 -0.87
CA GLY A 284 -25.02 -20.58 -1.15
C GLY A 284 -24.33 -21.95 -1.27
N ALA A 285 -25.12 -23.02 -1.30
CA ALA A 285 -24.62 -24.40 -1.32
C ALA A 285 -23.86 -24.72 -2.62
N ALA A 286 -22.69 -25.33 -2.45
CA ALA A 286 -21.84 -25.85 -3.52
C ALA A 286 -22.67 -26.64 -4.55
N GLY A 287 -22.83 -26.10 -5.77
CA GLY A 287 -23.56 -26.79 -6.83
C GLY A 287 -24.19 -25.91 -7.91
N LYS A 288 -24.45 -24.62 -7.65
CA LYS A 288 -25.04 -23.69 -8.65
C LYS A 288 -24.08 -22.58 -9.10
N VAL A 289 -22.82 -22.94 -9.31
CA VAL A 289 -21.85 -22.08 -10.00
C VAL A 289 -22.09 -22.19 -11.50
N SER A 290 -22.37 -21.08 -12.17
CA SER A 290 -22.38 -21.03 -13.63
C SER A 290 -20.94 -21.06 -14.14
N ASP A 291 -20.60 -22.08 -14.93
CA ASP A 291 -19.38 -22.10 -15.72
C ASP A 291 -19.43 -20.93 -16.70
N LEU A 292 -18.76 -19.84 -16.37
CA LEU A 292 -18.54 -18.79 -17.35
C LEU A 292 -17.56 -19.35 -18.39
N PRO A 293 -17.83 -19.16 -19.69
CA PRO A 293 -16.89 -19.53 -20.74
C PRO A 293 -15.52 -18.94 -20.42
N ARG A 294 -14.48 -19.77 -20.52
CA ARG A 294 -13.08 -19.39 -20.30
C ARG A 294 -12.79 -18.06 -20.99
N GLY A 295 -12.27 -17.07 -20.25
CA GLY A 295 -11.52 -15.97 -20.84
C GLY A 295 -12.16 -14.59 -21.01
N ARG A 296 -13.28 -14.18 -20.38
CA ARG A 296 -13.72 -12.76 -20.51
C ARG A 296 -14.35 -12.12 -19.27
N HIS A 297 -13.60 -11.21 -18.65
CA HIS A 297 -13.90 -9.84 -18.15
C HIS A 297 -15.37 -9.34 -18.11
N ARG A 298 -16.36 -10.18 -17.76
CA ARG A 298 -17.77 -9.79 -17.66
C ARG A 298 -17.99 -8.63 -16.68
N PHE A 299 -17.11 -8.52 -15.69
CA PHE A 299 -17.18 -7.50 -14.63
C PHE A 299 -16.08 -6.43 -14.77
N GLY A 300 -15.45 -6.36 -15.95
CA GLY A 300 -14.34 -5.47 -16.27
C GLY A 300 -13.00 -5.91 -15.71
N PRO A 301 -11.88 -5.40 -16.25
CA PRO A 301 -10.55 -5.61 -15.69
C PRO A 301 -10.47 -5.00 -14.29
N GLY A 302 -9.71 -5.62 -13.40
CA GLY A 302 -9.35 -5.02 -12.13
C GLY A 302 -8.17 -4.07 -12.28
N ALA A 303 -7.58 -3.72 -11.14
CA ALA A 303 -6.44 -2.84 -11.06
C ALA A 303 -5.53 -3.26 -9.89
N GLY A 304 -4.26 -2.87 -9.98
CA GLY A 304 -3.28 -3.13 -8.93
C GLY A 304 -2.56 -4.46 -9.14
N ARG A 305 -2.41 -5.24 -8.06
CA ARG A 305 -1.66 -6.51 -8.11
C ARG A 305 -2.59 -7.66 -8.49
N ILE A 306 -2.11 -8.60 -9.29
CA ILE A 306 -2.70 -9.93 -9.44
C ILE A 306 -2.04 -10.82 -8.38
N TRP A 307 -2.81 -11.28 -7.38
CA TRP A 307 -2.28 -12.00 -6.22
C TRP A 307 -2.10 -13.49 -6.46
N LEU A 308 -3.02 -14.08 -7.23
CA LEU A 308 -3.10 -15.52 -7.42
C LEU A 308 -3.14 -15.86 -8.90
N ASP A 309 -2.46 -16.95 -9.22
CA ASP A 309 -2.33 -17.51 -10.55
C ASP A 309 -2.25 -19.05 -10.44
N ASP A 310 -2.70 -19.75 -11.49
CA ASP A 310 -2.73 -21.20 -11.58
C ASP A 310 -3.49 -21.86 -10.41
N VAL A 311 -4.58 -21.22 -9.96
CA VAL A 311 -5.35 -21.70 -8.80
C VAL A 311 -6.07 -22.99 -9.15
N ARG A 312 -5.84 -24.05 -8.37
CA ARG A 312 -6.42 -25.38 -8.57
C ARG A 312 -6.93 -25.94 -7.24
N CYS A 313 -8.23 -25.84 -7.04
CA CYS A 313 -8.91 -26.41 -5.88
C CYS A 313 -9.39 -27.84 -6.16
N ARG A 314 -9.48 -28.65 -5.11
CA ARG A 314 -10.14 -29.97 -5.07
C ARG A 314 -11.63 -29.87 -4.76
N GLY A 315 -12.08 -28.74 -4.22
CA GLY A 315 -13.47 -28.42 -3.90
C GLY A 315 -13.83 -28.59 -2.41
N GLN A 316 -12.91 -29.08 -1.58
CA GLN A 316 -13.14 -29.31 -0.15
C GLN A 316 -12.42 -28.27 0.73
N GLU A 317 -11.58 -27.43 0.14
CA GLU A 317 -10.84 -26.37 0.80
C GLU A 317 -11.77 -25.39 1.53
N ALA A 318 -11.46 -25.05 2.78
CA ALA A 318 -12.27 -24.09 3.52
C ALA A 318 -12.16 -22.69 2.93
N THR A 319 -10.96 -22.31 2.47
CA THR A 319 -10.67 -21.01 1.87
C THR A 319 -9.86 -21.15 0.57
N LEU A 320 -9.93 -20.14 -0.30
CA LEU A 320 -9.25 -20.13 -1.60
C LEU A 320 -7.72 -20.20 -1.47
N ARG A 321 -7.15 -19.67 -0.37
CA ARG A 321 -5.72 -19.76 -0.06
C ARG A 321 -5.23 -21.19 0.25
N ASP A 322 -6.14 -22.11 0.54
CA ASP A 322 -5.77 -23.51 0.82
C ASP A 322 -5.68 -24.34 -0.47
N CYS A 323 -6.12 -23.78 -1.60
CA CYS A 323 -6.00 -24.42 -2.91
C CYS A 323 -4.55 -24.38 -3.39
N ALA A 324 -4.17 -25.32 -4.27
CA ALA A 324 -2.87 -25.25 -4.91
C ALA A 324 -2.80 -24.03 -5.83
N HIS A 325 -1.75 -23.23 -5.75
CA HIS A 325 -1.55 -22.04 -6.58
C HIS A 325 -0.05 -21.71 -6.67
N ARG A 326 0.35 -20.85 -7.61
CA ARG A 326 1.73 -20.33 -7.68
C ARG A 326 2.07 -19.46 -6.47
N THR A 327 3.34 -19.18 -6.24
CA THR A 327 3.75 -18.20 -5.23
C THR A 327 3.02 -16.86 -5.39
N TRP A 328 2.61 -16.26 -4.28
CA TRP A 328 1.81 -15.02 -4.26
C TRP A 328 2.43 -13.91 -5.10
N GLY A 329 1.63 -13.31 -5.98
CA GLY A 329 2.06 -12.20 -6.85
C GLY A 329 3.00 -12.60 -7.97
N HIS A 330 3.27 -13.90 -8.17
CA HIS A 330 4.00 -14.40 -9.34
C HIS A 330 2.99 -14.91 -10.37
N HIS A 331 2.84 -14.15 -11.46
CA HIS A 331 1.92 -14.43 -12.54
C HIS A 331 2.50 -13.93 -13.87
N ASP A 332 2.05 -14.51 -14.98
CA ASP A 332 2.28 -14.02 -16.35
C ASP A 332 1.04 -13.36 -16.97
N CYS A 333 -0.02 -13.21 -16.17
CA CYS A 333 -1.29 -12.65 -16.60
C CYS A 333 -1.35 -11.12 -16.60
N THR A 334 -2.28 -10.60 -17.39
CA THR A 334 -2.75 -9.21 -17.42
C THR A 334 -4.12 -9.09 -16.74
N HIS A 335 -4.58 -7.86 -16.44
CA HIS A 335 -5.93 -7.66 -15.89
C HIS A 335 -7.09 -8.05 -16.84
N GLN A 336 -6.79 -8.36 -18.10
CA GLN A 336 -7.81 -8.91 -19.01
C GLN A 336 -8.17 -10.37 -18.68
N GLU A 337 -7.31 -11.03 -17.92
CA GLU A 337 -7.38 -12.42 -17.46
C GLU A 337 -7.87 -12.50 -16.00
N ASP A 338 -8.39 -11.39 -15.44
CA ASP A 338 -8.96 -11.42 -14.10
C ASP A 338 -10.26 -12.26 -14.06
N VAL A 339 -10.30 -13.19 -13.10
CA VAL A 339 -11.42 -14.11 -12.89
C VAL A 339 -12.70 -13.38 -12.50
N GLY A 340 -13.80 -13.75 -13.14
CA GLY A 340 -15.17 -13.49 -12.66
C GLY A 340 -15.79 -14.72 -12.02
N VAL A 341 -16.49 -14.54 -10.90
CA VAL A 341 -17.25 -15.60 -10.21
C VAL A 341 -18.71 -15.21 -10.08
N VAL A 342 -19.60 -16.17 -10.30
CA VAL A 342 -21.04 -16.04 -10.07
C VAL A 342 -21.52 -17.24 -9.27
N CYS A 343 -21.96 -17.00 -8.04
CA CYS A 343 -22.30 -18.04 -7.08
C CYS A 343 -23.73 -18.57 -7.22
N GLN A 344 -24.63 -17.77 -7.81
CA GLN A 344 -25.95 -18.21 -8.31
C GLN A 344 -26.45 -17.32 -9.44
N VAL A 345 -27.05 -17.95 -10.44
CA VAL A 345 -27.89 -17.32 -11.46
C VAL A 345 -29.30 -17.21 -10.88
N TRP A 346 -29.85 -16.01 -10.80
CA TRP A 346 -31.30 -15.88 -10.77
C TRP A 346 -31.77 -16.34 -12.14
N ASP A 347 -32.57 -17.40 -12.19
CA ASP A 347 -33.49 -17.56 -13.32
C ASP A 347 -34.22 -16.22 -13.40
N ASN A 348 -33.96 -15.48 -14.47
CA ASN A 348 -34.76 -14.32 -14.80
C ASN A 348 -36.20 -14.84 -14.74
N PRO A 349 -37.08 -14.34 -13.84
CA PRO A 349 -38.47 -14.72 -13.95
C PRO A 349 -38.85 -14.25 -15.35
N THR A 350 -39.04 -15.21 -16.26
CA THR A 350 -39.63 -14.94 -17.55
C THR A 350 -40.85 -14.11 -17.23
N CYS A 351 -40.90 -12.87 -17.71
CA CYS A 351 -42.16 -12.14 -17.72
C CYS A 351 -43.11 -13.01 -18.52
N HIS A 352 -43.93 -13.81 -17.83
CA HIS A 352 -45.08 -14.42 -18.45
C HIS A 352 -45.93 -13.23 -18.88
N HIS A 353 -46.14 -13.10 -20.18
CA HIS A 353 -47.24 -12.32 -20.73
C HIS A 353 -48.54 -12.97 -20.23
N GLY A 354 -48.95 -12.62 -19.02
CA GLY A 354 -50.15 -13.09 -18.34
C GLY A 354 -50.68 -11.94 -17.49
N THR A 355 -51.98 -11.70 -17.58
CA THR A 355 -52.67 -10.52 -17.05
C THR A 355 -52.65 -10.44 -15.50
N PRO A 356 -52.80 -9.24 -14.91
CA PRO A 356 -52.46 -8.96 -13.50
C PRO A 356 -53.37 -9.56 -12.40
N GLU A 357 -54.18 -10.58 -12.67
CA GLU A 357 -55.15 -11.11 -11.70
C GLU A 357 -54.80 -12.49 -11.10
N GLU A 358 -53.81 -13.21 -11.62
CA GLU A 358 -53.48 -14.55 -11.11
C GLU A 358 -52.33 -14.60 -10.09
N ALA A 359 -51.65 -13.47 -9.83
CA ALA A 359 -50.47 -13.43 -8.95
C ALA A 359 -50.77 -13.38 -7.44
N TRP A 360 -52.03 -13.27 -7.01
CA TRP A 360 -52.39 -13.08 -5.60
C TRP A 360 -52.93 -14.32 -4.87
N GLN A 361 -53.05 -15.48 -5.53
CA GLN A 361 -53.65 -16.67 -4.91
C GLN A 361 -52.66 -17.78 -4.50
N SER A 362 -51.36 -17.66 -4.77
CA SER A 362 -50.39 -18.72 -4.44
C SER A 362 -49.60 -18.52 -3.14
N THR A 363 -49.80 -17.41 -2.42
CA THR A 363 -49.01 -17.09 -1.21
C THR A 363 -49.71 -17.41 0.11
N ILE A 364 -50.82 -18.18 0.10
CA ILE A 364 -51.45 -18.61 1.35
C ILE A 364 -51.89 -20.07 1.25
N LYS A 365 -51.06 -20.97 1.80
CA LYS A 365 -51.49 -22.09 2.66
C LYS A 365 -50.27 -22.69 3.39
N PRO A 366 -50.48 -23.21 4.61
CA PRO A 366 -49.56 -23.08 5.74
C PRO A 366 -48.30 -23.94 5.67
#